data_AF-A0A1V8V786-F1
#
_entry.id   AF-A0A1V8V786-F1
#
_cell.length_a   1.000
_cell.length_b   1.000
_cell.length_c   1.000
_cell.angle_alpha   90.00
_cell.angle_beta   90.00
_cell.angle_gamma   90.00
#
_symmetry.space_group_name_H-M   'P 1'
#
loop_
_entity.id
_entity.type
_entity.pdbx_description
1 polymer ?
#
loop_
_entity_poly.entity_id
_entity_poly.type
_entity_poly.pdbx_seq_one_letter_code
_entity_poly.pdbx_strand_id
1 'polypeptide(L)'
;METQNLSKSLMNEIRKAFPASQRGAHAFLDGLNGRLCASQFRAFFHKNGNHQTSMVPTESWNEGMSEYQTGEILQPKWQTVRPQQSTGFDGAVEQMINRLIELPSKLKFNAAAMALSDTIFTQIIQAHAVGLLTDYNTCKLVYEAAIGEVRVNATSDRTTGFFTQAMVDCYDEGNHDSGNGVTARLKKLLRDYVTRERPFETAADKMEGVMEQIIRTHARSVHDKVNERLLGMEKQMRQLIREGGGKKVTAEQTARTNIAMALPKFVREFTAIEELHARTKAAYT
;
A
#
# COMPACT_ATOMS: atom_id res chain seq x y z
N MET A 1 -9.69 -8.63 1.62
CA MET A 1 -9.98 -8.91 3.05
C MET A 1 -8.67 -9.31 3.75
N GLU A 2 -7.91 -10.27 3.21
CA GLU A 2 -6.64 -10.71 3.80
C GLU A 2 -5.57 -9.61 3.87
N THR A 3 -5.32 -8.85 2.81
CA THR A 3 -4.26 -7.81 2.78
C THR A 3 -4.43 -6.71 3.82
N GLN A 4 -5.66 -6.19 4.00
CA GLN A 4 -5.99 -5.21 5.03
C GLN A 4 -5.97 -5.82 6.44
N ASN A 5 -6.40 -7.07 6.59
CA ASN A 5 -6.31 -7.78 7.87
C ASN A 5 -4.86 -7.98 8.30
N LEU A 6 -3.94 -8.18 7.35
CA LEU A 6 -2.50 -8.27 7.62
C LEU A 6 -1.91 -6.92 8.06
N SER A 7 -2.25 -5.81 7.39
CA SER A 7 -1.85 -4.47 7.83
C SER A 7 -2.42 -4.13 9.22
N LYS A 8 -3.72 -4.38 9.44
CA LYS A 8 -4.36 -4.17 10.74
C LYS A 8 -3.75 -5.04 11.84
N SER A 9 -3.41 -6.29 11.53
CA SER A 9 -2.72 -7.20 12.44
C SER A 9 -1.36 -6.65 12.83
N LEU A 10 -0.54 -6.22 11.86
CA LEU A 10 0.74 -5.56 12.11
C LEU A 10 0.57 -4.33 13.02
N MET A 11 -0.37 -3.45 12.69
CA MET A 11 -0.61 -2.24 13.48
C MET A 11 -1.08 -2.55 14.90
N ASN A 12 -1.91 -3.59 15.09
CA ASN A 12 -2.33 -4.03 16.41
C ASN A 12 -1.15 -4.54 17.24
N GLU A 13 -0.22 -5.28 16.64
CA GLU A 13 0.99 -5.74 17.33
C GLU A 13 1.92 -4.57 17.70
N ILE A 14 2.10 -3.61 16.79
CA ILE A 14 2.83 -2.36 17.05
C ILE A 14 2.24 -1.62 18.25
N ARG A 15 0.91 -1.47 18.29
CA ARG A 15 0.19 -0.77 19.36
C ARG A 15 0.26 -1.51 20.70
N LYS A 16 0.15 -2.84 20.70
CA LYS A 16 0.33 -3.67 21.91
C LYS A 16 1.73 -3.50 22.52
N ALA A 17 2.73 -3.22 21.69
CA ALA A 17 4.11 -3.08 22.13
C ALA A 17 4.45 -1.70 22.71
N PHE A 18 3.58 -0.69 22.62
CA PHE A 18 3.89 0.68 23.08
C PHE A 18 4.41 0.76 24.51
N PRO A 19 3.85 0.06 25.52
CA PRO A 19 4.40 0.12 26.87
C PRO A 19 5.85 -0.39 26.95
N ALA A 20 6.22 -1.39 26.15
CA ALA A 20 7.58 -1.90 26.09
C ALA A 20 8.51 -0.96 25.31
N SER A 21 8.03 -0.37 24.20
CA SER A 21 8.75 0.66 23.46
C SER A 21 9.06 1.89 24.32
N GLN A 22 8.10 2.36 25.12
CA GLN A 22 8.30 3.45 26.06
C GLN A 22 9.34 3.13 27.13
N ARG A 23 9.34 1.90 27.67
CA ARG A 23 10.40 1.46 28.60
C ARG A 23 11.78 1.44 27.94
N GLY A 24 11.86 0.93 26.70
CA GLY A 24 13.09 0.94 25.90
C GLY A 24 13.61 2.36 25.67
N ALA A 25 12.74 3.28 25.27
CA ALA A 25 13.10 4.68 25.12
C ALA A 25 13.58 5.33 26.42
N HIS A 26 12.92 5.06 27.55
CA HIS A 26 13.39 5.57 28.85
C HIS A 26 14.79 5.03 29.20
N ALA A 27 15.03 3.74 28.99
CA ALA A 27 16.34 3.14 29.22
C ALA A 27 17.43 3.79 28.32
N PHE A 28 17.10 4.04 27.06
CA PHE A 28 17.98 4.77 26.14
C PHE A 28 18.28 6.19 26.64
N LEU A 29 17.24 6.95 27.02
CA LEU A 29 17.38 8.31 27.55
C LEU A 29 18.19 8.36 28.87
N ASP A 30 18.05 7.35 29.73
CA ASP A 30 18.86 7.23 30.94
C ASP A 30 20.33 6.96 30.64
N GLY A 31 20.63 6.19 29.60
CA GLY A 31 21.99 6.02 29.09
C GLY A 31 22.64 7.33 28.62
N LEU A 32 21.86 8.28 28.09
CA LEU A 32 22.36 9.59 27.67
C LEU A 32 22.72 10.49 28.86
N ASN A 33 22.08 10.30 30.02
CA ASN A 33 22.12 11.26 31.12
C ASN A 33 23.49 11.45 31.78
N GLY A 34 24.42 10.50 31.62
CA GLY A 34 25.80 10.59 32.11
C GLY A 34 26.87 10.78 31.03
N ARG A 35 26.51 10.77 29.75
CA ARG A 35 27.48 10.71 28.64
C ARG A 35 27.68 12.05 27.91
N LEU A 36 26.66 12.91 27.90
CA LEU A 36 26.66 14.13 27.09
C LEU A 36 26.74 15.40 27.95
N CYS A 37 27.59 16.33 27.55
CA CYS A 37 27.66 17.67 28.13
C CYS A 37 26.53 18.57 27.57
N ALA A 38 26.35 19.74 28.20
CA ALA A 38 25.26 20.66 27.85
C ALA A 38 25.25 21.10 26.38
N SER A 39 26.43 21.40 25.81
CA SER A 39 26.55 21.83 24.41
C SER A 39 26.22 20.70 23.43
N GLN A 40 26.64 19.47 23.73
CA GLN A 40 26.29 18.30 22.93
C GLN A 40 24.78 18.08 22.94
N PHE A 41 24.14 18.14 24.11
CA PHE A 41 22.70 17.95 24.21
C PHE A 41 21.91 18.96 23.36
N ARG A 42 22.32 20.23 23.36
CA ARG A 42 21.73 21.27 22.50
C ARG A 42 21.99 21.01 21.01
N ALA A 43 23.17 20.52 20.66
CA ALA A 43 23.49 20.21 19.26
C ALA A 43 22.59 19.10 18.70
N PHE A 44 22.25 18.09 19.51
CA PHE A 44 21.27 17.07 19.13
C PHE A 44 19.88 17.67 18.91
N PHE A 45 19.38 18.55 19.79
CA PHE A 45 18.10 19.25 19.57
C PHE A 45 18.11 20.09 18.29
N HIS A 46 19.17 20.86 18.02
CA HIS A 46 19.33 21.64 16.79
C HIS A 46 19.42 20.79 15.52
N LYS A 47 19.65 19.49 15.67
CA LYS A 47 19.72 18.53 14.58
C LYS A 47 18.65 17.44 14.69
N ASN A 48 17.54 17.72 15.37
CA ASN A 48 16.37 16.85 15.48
C ASN A 48 16.70 15.43 15.98
N GLY A 49 17.64 15.34 16.93
CA GLY A 49 18.09 14.09 17.52
C GLY A 49 19.15 13.34 16.72
N ASN A 50 19.62 13.88 15.59
CA ASN A 50 20.66 13.25 14.77
C ASN A 50 21.93 14.10 14.76
N HIS A 51 22.96 13.66 15.48
CA HIS A 51 24.20 14.42 15.53
C HIS A 51 25.43 13.52 15.37
N GLN A 52 26.41 14.04 14.64
CA GLN A 52 27.72 13.43 14.47
C GLN A 52 28.77 14.46 14.88
N THR A 53 29.80 14.00 15.60
CA THR A 53 30.99 14.81 15.87
C THR A 53 32.23 14.05 15.41
N SER A 54 33.39 14.71 15.40
CA SER A 54 34.67 14.05 15.09
C SER A 54 35.09 13.02 16.14
N MET A 55 34.56 13.09 17.37
CA MET A 55 34.92 12.22 18.49
C MET A 55 33.81 11.22 18.88
N VAL A 56 32.59 11.40 18.39
CA VAL A 56 31.43 10.55 18.70
C VAL A 56 30.83 10.05 17.39
N PRO A 57 30.72 8.73 17.18
CA PRO A 57 30.08 8.18 15.98
C PRO A 57 28.65 8.72 15.85
N THR A 58 28.16 8.78 14.61
CA THR A 58 26.80 9.25 14.31
C THR A 58 25.80 8.55 15.23
N GLU A 59 25.06 9.34 16.01
CA GLU A 59 24.03 8.86 16.92
C GLU A 59 22.69 9.47 16.52
N SER A 60 21.66 8.62 16.46
CA SER A 60 20.28 9.03 16.29
C SER A 60 19.49 8.69 17.54
N TRP A 61 19.01 9.72 18.23
CA TRP A 61 18.10 9.54 19.36
C TRP A 61 16.75 8.99 18.94
N ASN A 62 16.27 9.31 17.73
CA ASN A 62 15.01 8.79 17.21
C ASN A 62 15.09 7.28 16.98
N GLU A 63 16.18 6.78 16.39
CA GLU A 63 16.42 5.33 16.25
C GLU A 63 16.62 4.67 17.61
N GLY A 64 17.42 5.27 18.51
CA GLY A 64 17.62 4.71 19.85
C GLY A 64 16.34 4.61 20.69
N MET A 65 15.46 5.61 20.62
CA MET A 65 14.17 5.57 21.31
C MET A 65 13.18 4.58 20.67
N SER A 66 13.24 4.39 19.34
CA SER A 66 12.35 3.48 18.62
C SER A 66 12.92 2.07 18.41
N GLU A 67 14.13 1.79 18.91
CA GLU A 67 14.88 0.56 18.67
C GLU A 67 14.06 -0.69 19.01
N TYR A 68 13.42 -0.73 20.19
CA TYR A 68 12.60 -1.87 20.59
C TYR A 68 11.45 -2.12 19.60
N GLN A 69 10.74 -1.07 19.19
CA GLN A 69 9.63 -1.21 18.26
C GLN A 69 10.12 -1.65 16.88
N THR A 70 11.24 -1.11 16.42
CA THR A 70 11.84 -1.43 15.14
C THR A 70 12.38 -2.86 15.10
N GLY A 71 13.21 -3.23 16.07
CA GLY A 71 13.92 -4.50 16.12
C GLY A 71 13.04 -5.69 16.51
N GLU A 72 12.22 -5.54 17.55
CA GLU A 72 11.48 -6.67 18.12
C GLU A 72 10.11 -6.88 17.46
N ILE A 73 9.51 -5.82 16.91
CA ILE A 73 8.14 -5.86 16.39
C ILE A 73 8.12 -5.67 14.88
N LEU A 74 8.60 -4.52 14.41
CA LEU A 74 8.43 -4.13 13.02
C LEU A 74 9.21 -5.05 12.07
N GLN A 75 10.52 -5.21 12.27
CA GLN A 75 11.34 -6.00 11.35
C GLN A 75 10.90 -7.47 11.23
N PRO A 76 10.63 -8.21 12.32
CA PRO A 76 10.20 -9.61 12.23
C PRO A 76 8.83 -9.74 11.55
N LYS A 77 7.86 -8.89 11.92
CA LYS A 77 6.51 -8.98 11.36
C LYS A 77 6.46 -8.51 9.91
N TRP A 78 7.28 -7.52 9.54
CA TRP A 78 7.34 -7.02 8.17
C TRP A 78 7.76 -8.10 7.16
N GLN A 79 8.70 -8.96 7.56
CA GLN A 79 9.15 -10.09 6.74
C GLN A 79 8.04 -11.11 6.47
N THR A 80 7.07 -11.25 7.39
CA THR A 80 5.92 -12.13 7.22
C THR A 80 4.77 -11.46 6.44
N VAL A 81 4.48 -10.20 6.74
CA VAL A 81 3.32 -9.48 6.19
C VAL A 81 3.50 -9.15 4.71
N ARG A 82 4.68 -8.66 4.30
CA ARG A 82 4.92 -8.22 2.92
C ARG A 82 4.67 -9.32 1.87
N PRO A 83 5.23 -10.54 2.01
CA PRO A 83 4.98 -11.62 1.04
C PRO A 83 3.50 -12.00 0.95
N GLN A 84 2.83 -12.13 2.10
CA GLN A 84 1.42 -12.54 2.16
C GLN A 84 0.50 -11.50 1.49
N GLN A 85 0.79 -10.21 1.65
CA GLN A 85 0.06 -9.16 0.96
C GLN A 85 0.22 -9.23 -0.56
N SER A 86 1.44 -9.51 -1.04
CA SER A 86 1.74 -9.68 -2.47
C SER A 86 0.99 -10.89 -3.05
N THR A 87 1.00 -12.03 -2.35
CA THR A 87 0.29 -13.25 -2.75
C THR A 87 -1.23 -13.05 -2.87
N GLY A 88 -1.84 -12.30 -1.94
CA GLY A 88 -3.28 -12.02 -2.00
C GLY A 88 -3.71 -11.25 -3.26
N PHE A 89 -2.90 -10.29 -3.71
CA PHE A 89 -3.15 -9.58 -4.96
C PHE A 89 -2.88 -10.45 -6.19
N ASP A 90 -1.80 -11.23 -6.17
CA ASP A 90 -1.45 -12.15 -7.26
C ASP A 90 -2.59 -13.13 -7.54
N GLY A 91 -3.14 -13.76 -6.49
CA GLY A 91 -4.25 -14.70 -6.63
C GLY A 91 -5.53 -14.06 -7.18
N ALA A 92 -5.81 -12.80 -6.84
CA ALA A 92 -6.98 -12.09 -7.36
C ALA A 92 -6.85 -11.80 -8.86
N VAL A 93 -5.66 -11.38 -9.32
CA VAL A 93 -5.41 -11.11 -10.73
C VAL A 93 -5.34 -12.40 -11.55
N GLU A 94 -4.73 -13.44 -11.01
CA GLU A 94 -4.71 -14.77 -11.65
C GLU A 94 -6.13 -15.29 -11.88
N GLN A 95 -7.01 -15.21 -10.88
CA GLN A 95 -8.42 -15.59 -11.03
C GLN A 95 -9.13 -14.78 -12.12
N MET A 96 -8.85 -13.48 -12.21
CA MET A 96 -9.43 -12.61 -13.23
C MET A 96 -8.95 -12.99 -14.64
N ILE A 97 -7.64 -13.24 -14.80
CA ILE A 97 -7.06 -13.71 -16.06
C ILE A 97 -7.66 -15.05 -16.46
N ASN A 98 -7.79 -16.00 -15.53
CA ASN A 98 -8.39 -17.30 -15.80
C ASN A 98 -9.85 -17.16 -16.26
N ARG A 99 -10.62 -16.27 -15.63
CA ARG A 99 -12.00 -15.97 -16.07
C ARG A 99 -12.05 -15.36 -17.47
N LEU A 100 -11.10 -14.50 -17.82
CA LEU A 100 -10.96 -13.96 -19.18
C LEU A 100 -10.65 -15.07 -20.19
N ILE A 101 -9.71 -15.96 -19.87
CA ILE A 101 -9.33 -17.07 -20.77
C ILE A 101 -10.47 -18.08 -20.95
N GLU A 102 -11.34 -18.26 -19.96
CA GLU A 102 -12.50 -19.15 -20.05
C GLU A 102 -13.66 -18.59 -20.88
N LEU A 103 -13.73 -17.27 -21.11
CA LEU A 103 -14.85 -16.62 -21.81
C LEU A 103 -15.20 -17.23 -23.18
N PRO A 104 -14.24 -17.56 -24.08
CA PRO A 104 -14.54 -18.25 -25.33
C PRO A 104 -15.35 -19.54 -25.13
N SER A 105 -14.94 -20.36 -24.17
CA SER A 105 -15.60 -21.66 -23.91
C SER A 105 -17.03 -21.50 -23.40
N LYS A 106 -17.31 -20.43 -22.66
CA LYS A 106 -18.65 -20.09 -22.14
C LYS A 106 -19.53 -19.45 -23.20
N LEU A 107 -18.92 -18.76 -24.16
CA LEU A 107 -19.61 -18.06 -25.24
C LEU A 107 -19.78 -18.91 -26.51
N LYS A 108 -19.08 -20.04 -26.65
CA LYS A 108 -19.16 -20.91 -27.85
C LYS A 108 -20.57 -21.39 -28.23
N PHE A 109 -21.49 -21.44 -27.27
CA PHE A 109 -22.89 -21.82 -27.49
C PHE A 109 -23.83 -20.61 -27.60
N ASN A 110 -23.29 -19.39 -27.45
CA ASN A 110 -24.04 -18.18 -27.66
C ASN A 110 -24.04 -17.86 -29.16
N ALA A 111 -25.23 -17.82 -29.76
CA ALA A 111 -25.45 -17.52 -31.18
C ALA A 111 -24.77 -16.20 -31.64
N ALA A 112 -24.46 -15.32 -30.69
CA ALA A 112 -23.77 -14.08 -30.88
C ALA A 112 -22.24 -14.20 -31.05
N ALA A 113 -21.62 -15.16 -30.39
CA ALA A 113 -20.19 -15.46 -30.51
C ALA A 113 -19.85 -16.15 -31.85
N MET A 114 -20.82 -16.84 -32.46
CA MET A 114 -20.67 -17.50 -33.75
C MET A 114 -20.42 -16.55 -34.94
N ALA A 115 -20.54 -15.23 -34.75
CA ALA A 115 -20.26 -14.23 -35.79
C ALA A 115 -18.76 -13.93 -35.97
N LEU A 116 -17.93 -14.23 -34.97
CA LEU A 116 -16.47 -14.20 -35.08
C LEU A 116 -15.98 -15.65 -35.15
N SER A 117 -14.91 -15.91 -35.90
CA SER A 117 -14.30 -17.25 -35.81
C SER A 117 -13.75 -17.45 -34.40
N ASP A 118 -13.90 -18.66 -33.84
CA ASP A 118 -13.38 -19.02 -32.52
C ASP A 118 -11.90 -18.63 -32.37
N THR A 119 -11.13 -18.74 -33.46
CA THR A 119 -9.73 -18.33 -33.53
C THR A 119 -9.54 -16.83 -33.28
N ILE A 120 -10.28 -15.96 -33.97
CA ILE A 120 -10.16 -14.49 -33.82
C ILE A 120 -10.60 -14.08 -32.41
N PHE A 121 -11.70 -14.66 -31.92
CA PHE A 121 -12.22 -14.36 -30.59
C PHE A 121 -11.21 -14.75 -29.49
N THR A 122 -10.62 -15.94 -29.60
CA THR A 122 -9.60 -16.43 -28.67
C THR A 122 -8.34 -15.56 -28.70
N GLN A 123 -7.88 -15.15 -29.89
CA GLN A 123 -6.69 -14.28 -30.03
C GLN A 123 -6.88 -12.92 -29.35
N ILE A 124 -8.05 -12.29 -29.51
CA ILE A 124 -8.35 -11.01 -28.85
C ILE A 124 -8.30 -11.17 -27.34
N ILE A 125 -8.98 -12.18 -26.80
CA ILE A 125 -9.03 -12.42 -25.35
C ILE A 125 -7.64 -12.72 -24.79
N GLN A 126 -6.85 -13.55 -25.46
CA GLN A 126 -5.47 -13.85 -25.05
C GLN A 126 -4.60 -12.58 -25.04
N ALA A 127 -4.71 -11.73 -26.07
CA ALA A 127 -3.96 -10.48 -26.12
C ALA A 127 -4.30 -9.55 -24.96
N HIS A 128 -5.58 -9.40 -24.61
CA HIS A 128 -6.00 -8.59 -23.46
C HIS A 128 -5.64 -9.22 -22.11
N ALA A 129 -5.68 -10.56 -22.00
CA ALA A 129 -5.25 -11.27 -20.80
C ALA A 129 -3.74 -11.09 -20.53
N VAL A 130 -2.90 -11.19 -21.57
CA VAL A 130 -1.47 -10.89 -21.48
C VAL A 130 -1.24 -9.42 -21.11
N GLY A 131 -1.94 -8.50 -21.77
CA GLY A 131 -1.84 -7.06 -21.48
C GLY A 131 -2.21 -6.73 -20.03
N LEU A 132 -3.26 -7.36 -19.50
CA LEU A 132 -3.68 -7.22 -18.12
C LEU A 132 -2.61 -7.71 -17.13
N LEU A 133 -1.96 -8.85 -17.41
CA LEU A 133 -0.87 -9.34 -16.59
C LEU A 133 0.31 -8.36 -16.57
N THR A 134 0.66 -7.79 -17.73
CA THR A 134 1.71 -6.77 -17.83
C THR A 134 1.37 -5.50 -17.04
N ASP A 135 0.14 -5.02 -17.17
CA ASP A 135 -0.33 -3.83 -16.46
C ASP A 135 -0.34 -4.06 -14.94
N TYR A 136 -0.79 -5.24 -14.51
CA TYR A 136 -0.75 -5.64 -13.10
C TYR A 136 0.68 -5.66 -12.56
N ASN A 137 1.62 -6.29 -13.27
CA ASN A 137 3.02 -6.35 -12.84
C ASN A 137 3.62 -4.95 -12.69
N THR A 138 3.25 -4.01 -13.56
CA THR A 138 3.67 -2.61 -13.44
C THR A 138 3.07 -1.94 -12.20
N CYS A 139 1.77 -2.13 -11.95
CA CYS A 139 1.12 -1.63 -10.74
C CYS A 139 1.72 -2.25 -9.46
N LYS A 140 2.11 -3.52 -9.51
CA LYS A 140 2.73 -4.27 -8.42
C LYS A 140 4.11 -3.71 -8.07
N LEU A 141 4.95 -3.41 -9.05
CA LEU A 141 6.27 -2.80 -8.81
C LEU A 141 6.15 -1.45 -8.08
N VAL A 142 5.19 -0.61 -8.48
CA VAL A 142 4.92 0.68 -7.82
C VAL A 142 4.46 0.46 -6.37
N TYR A 143 3.58 -0.51 -6.14
CA TYR A 143 3.11 -0.87 -4.80
C TYR A 143 4.25 -1.38 -3.91
N GLU A 144 5.07 -2.31 -4.41
CA GLU A 144 6.18 -2.88 -3.63
C GLU A 144 7.24 -1.84 -3.28
N ALA A 145 7.51 -0.89 -4.18
CA ALA A 145 8.38 0.24 -3.89
C ALA A 145 7.80 1.15 -2.80
N ALA A 146 6.50 1.49 -2.90
CA ALA A 146 5.84 2.33 -1.90
C ALA A 146 5.78 1.68 -0.51
N ILE A 147 5.49 0.38 -0.45
CA ILE A 147 5.55 -0.39 0.81
C ILE A 147 6.99 -0.46 1.32
N GLY A 148 7.98 -0.66 0.44
CA GLY A 148 9.40 -0.57 0.81
C GLY A 148 9.74 0.76 1.49
N GLU A 149 9.22 1.87 0.96
CA GLU A 149 9.42 3.20 1.53
C GLU A 149 8.77 3.37 2.92
N VAL A 150 7.59 2.77 3.15
CA VAL A 150 6.97 2.72 4.48
C VAL A 150 7.90 2.05 5.48
N ARG A 151 8.52 0.91 5.12
CA ARG A 151 9.48 0.24 5.99
C ARG A 151 10.63 1.16 6.35
N VAL A 152 11.27 1.78 5.36
CA VAL A 152 12.43 2.63 5.63
C VAL A 152 12.01 3.86 6.45
N ASN A 153 10.79 4.39 6.29
CA ASN A 153 10.27 5.49 7.12
C ASN A 153 9.95 5.04 8.55
N ALA A 154 9.61 3.77 8.75
CA ALA A 154 9.36 3.21 10.07
C ALA A 154 10.64 2.84 10.82
N THR A 155 11.75 2.55 10.12
CA THR A 155 12.98 2.01 10.74
C THR A 155 14.16 2.97 10.80
N SER A 156 14.11 4.09 10.09
CA SER A 156 15.28 4.95 9.91
C SER A 156 14.98 6.39 10.29
N ASP A 157 15.97 7.03 10.92
CA ASP A 157 15.90 8.43 11.28
C ASP A 157 16.20 9.32 10.08
N ARG A 158 15.13 9.90 9.54
CA ARG A 158 15.16 10.84 8.42
C ARG A 158 13.98 11.77 8.52
N THR A 159 14.00 12.85 7.76
CA THR A 159 12.94 13.87 7.77
C THR A 159 11.54 13.31 7.44
N THR A 160 11.47 12.21 6.70
CA THR A 160 10.23 11.50 6.36
C THR A 160 9.90 10.34 7.32
N GLY A 161 10.78 10.05 8.29
CA GLY A 161 10.61 8.95 9.24
C GLY A 161 9.43 9.21 10.18
N PHE A 162 8.61 8.20 10.43
CA PHE A 162 7.36 8.38 11.19
C PHE A 162 7.62 8.82 12.63
N PHE A 163 8.62 8.22 13.28
CA PHE A 163 9.00 8.60 14.64
C PHE A 163 9.69 9.96 14.68
N THR A 164 10.59 10.24 13.73
CA THR A 164 11.23 11.56 13.58
C THR A 164 10.18 12.66 13.42
N GLN A 165 9.17 12.44 12.58
CA GLN A 165 8.04 13.38 12.41
C GLN A 165 7.19 13.54 13.67
N ALA A 166 7.02 12.47 14.45
CA ALA A 166 6.28 12.54 15.72
C ALA A 166 7.03 13.33 16.80
N MET A 167 8.36 13.44 16.68
CA MET A 167 9.24 14.14 17.63
C MET A 167 9.53 15.61 17.25
N VAL A 168 9.08 16.10 16.10
CA VAL A 168 9.40 17.44 15.60
C VAL A 168 9.08 18.52 16.63
N ASP A 169 7.87 18.51 17.20
CA ASP A 169 7.46 19.55 18.15
C ASP A 169 8.31 19.54 19.43
N CYS A 170 8.76 18.35 19.88
CA CYS A 170 9.69 18.23 21.01
C CYS A 170 11.03 18.91 20.71
N TYR A 171 11.56 18.69 19.50
CA TYR A 171 12.83 19.29 19.11
C TYR A 171 12.71 20.80 18.90
N ASP A 172 11.63 21.25 18.28
CA ASP A 172 11.33 22.66 18.09
C ASP A 172 11.16 23.37 19.43
N GLU A 173 10.41 22.83 20.39
CA GLU A 173 10.29 23.40 21.73
C GLU A 173 11.66 23.51 22.42
N GLY A 174 12.47 22.44 22.37
CA GLY A 174 13.80 22.47 22.97
C GLY A 174 14.79 23.41 22.28
N ASN A 175 14.62 23.67 20.99
CA ASN A 175 15.44 24.63 20.25
C ASN A 175 15.21 26.08 20.74
N HIS A 176 14.03 26.37 21.26
CA HIS A 176 13.69 27.68 21.82
C HIS A 176 14.09 27.84 23.30
N ASP A 177 14.51 26.76 23.99
CA ASP A 177 14.91 26.84 25.41
C ASP A 177 16.32 27.44 25.59
N SER A 178 16.50 28.28 26.61
CA SER A 178 17.75 28.98 26.89
C SER A 178 17.95 29.34 28.38
N GLY A 179 19.16 29.74 28.74
CA GLY A 179 19.51 30.17 30.10
C GLY A 179 19.95 29.04 31.04
N ASN A 180 20.05 29.39 32.33
CA ASN A 180 20.56 28.49 33.37
C ASN A 180 19.64 27.26 33.54
N GLY A 181 20.25 26.07 33.65
CA GLY A 181 19.51 24.81 33.82
C GLY A 181 18.86 24.24 32.55
N VAL A 182 19.12 24.81 31.37
CA VAL A 182 18.54 24.37 30.08
C VAL A 182 18.71 22.86 29.86
N THR A 183 19.87 22.27 30.15
CA THR A 183 20.09 20.83 29.96
C THR A 183 19.13 19.97 30.78
N ALA A 184 18.86 20.34 32.03
CA ALA A 184 17.92 19.60 32.87
C ALA A 184 16.49 19.71 32.34
N ARG A 185 16.11 20.89 31.84
CA ARG A 185 14.79 21.11 31.22
C ARG A 185 14.64 20.35 29.91
N LEU A 186 15.63 20.38 29.02
CA LEU A 186 15.60 19.62 27.76
C LEU A 186 15.53 18.10 27.99
N LYS A 187 16.26 17.59 28.99
CA LYS A 187 16.18 16.19 29.41
C LYS A 187 14.77 15.83 29.91
N LYS A 188 14.19 16.69 30.74
CA LYS A 188 12.82 16.53 31.23
C LYS A 188 11.80 16.62 30.09
N LEU A 189 11.98 17.55 29.16
CA LEU A 189 11.13 17.71 27.97
C LEU A 189 11.11 16.44 27.15
N LEU A 190 12.27 15.92 26.76
CA LEU A 190 12.38 14.70 25.97
C LEU A 190 11.72 13.50 26.67
N ARG A 191 11.97 13.35 27.98
CA ARG A 191 11.35 12.30 28.80
C ARG A 191 9.84 12.46 28.90
N ASP A 192 9.35 13.67 29.19
CA ASP A 192 7.92 13.96 29.32
C ASP A 192 7.21 13.72 27.98
N TYR A 193 7.83 14.11 26.85
CA TYR A 193 7.26 13.98 25.51
C TYR A 193 7.07 12.51 25.09
N VAL A 194 8.09 11.68 25.29
CA VAL A 194 8.03 10.23 25.01
C VAL A 194 6.93 9.52 25.81
N THR A 195 6.58 10.02 26.99
CA THR A 195 5.53 9.44 27.84
C THR A 195 4.14 10.04 27.60
N ARG A 196 4.03 11.37 27.52
CA ARG A 196 2.75 12.10 27.54
C ARG A 196 2.21 12.43 26.16
N GLU A 197 3.08 12.84 25.25
CA GLU A 197 2.71 13.26 23.89
C GLU A 197 2.71 12.11 22.88
N ARG A 198 2.97 10.89 23.37
CA ARG A 198 2.67 9.63 22.67
C ARG A 198 3.25 9.58 21.25
N PRO A 199 4.57 9.81 21.07
CA PRO A 199 5.18 9.81 19.74
C PRO A 199 5.10 8.45 19.05
N PHE A 200 5.04 7.35 19.81
CA PHE A 200 4.85 6.01 19.26
C PHE A 200 3.47 5.83 18.63
N GLU A 201 2.43 6.32 19.28
CA GLU A 201 1.07 6.35 18.75
C GLU A 201 1.01 7.21 17.48
N THR A 202 1.52 8.44 17.55
CA THR A 202 1.53 9.37 16.42
C THR A 202 2.27 8.77 15.22
N ALA A 203 3.41 8.13 15.45
CA ALA A 203 4.17 7.44 14.41
C ALA A 203 3.37 6.26 13.82
N ALA A 204 2.72 5.46 14.66
CA ALA A 204 1.89 4.34 14.23
C ALA A 204 0.68 4.79 13.40
N ASP A 205 -0.01 5.86 13.82
CA ASP A 205 -1.17 6.39 13.11
C ASP A 205 -0.78 6.97 11.73
N LYS A 206 0.35 7.70 11.67
CA LYS A 206 0.94 8.14 10.39
C LYS A 206 1.28 6.95 9.48
N MET A 207 1.92 5.92 10.02
CA MET A 207 2.27 4.71 9.29
C MET A 207 1.03 4.00 8.75
N GLU A 208 0.00 3.81 9.58
CA GLU A 208 -1.26 3.19 9.18
C GLU A 208 -1.95 3.98 8.06
N GLY A 209 -2.05 5.31 8.20
CA GLY A 209 -2.65 6.17 7.19
C GLY A 209 -1.94 6.08 5.84
N VAL A 210 -0.60 6.07 5.83
CA VAL A 210 0.18 5.90 4.59
C VAL A 210 -0.03 4.51 3.98
N MET A 211 0.00 3.44 4.79
CA MET A 211 -0.26 2.08 4.29
C MET A 211 -1.66 1.95 3.69
N GLU A 212 -2.69 2.49 4.34
CA GLU A 212 -4.05 2.49 3.81
C GLU A 212 -4.13 3.22 2.48
N GLN A 213 -3.50 4.39 2.36
CA GLN A 213 -3.47 5.16 1.13
C GLN A 213 -2.77 4.39 0.00
N ILE A 214 -1.66 3.72 0.28
CA ILE A 214 -0.94 2.88 -0.70
C ILE A 214 -1.83 1.74 -1.19
N ILE A 215 -2.47 1.01 -0.27
CA ILE A 215 -3.40 -0.09 -0.61
C ILE A 215 -4.55 0.42 -1.48
N ARG A 216 -5.18 1.54 -1.11
CA ARG A 216 -6.28 2.14 -1.88
C ARG A 216 -5.82 2.58 -3.28
N THR A 217 -4.64 3.18 -3.37
CA THR A 217 -4.08 3.66 -4.65
C THR A 217 -3.76 2.48 -5.55
N HIS A 218 -3.09 1.44 -5.05
CA HIS A 218 -2.79 0.25 -5.83
C HIS A 218 -4.07 -0.45 -6.33
N ALA A 219 -5.07 -0.63 -5.45
CA ALA A 219 -6.34 -1.23 -5.83
C ALA A 219 -7.07 -0.45 -6.93
N ARG A 220 -7.02 0.89 -6.88
CA ARG A 220 -7.57 1.76 -7.92
C ARG A 220 -6.82 1.61 -9.23
N SER A 221 -5.48 1.68 -9.21
CA SER A 221 -4.67 1.54 -10.42
C SER A 221 -4.91 0.21 -11.14
N VAL A 222 -5.01 -0.89 -10.39
CA VAL A 222 -5.35 -2.20 -10.97
C VAL A 222 -6.76 -2.17 -11.57
N HIS A 223 -7.74 -1.56 -10.88
CA HIS A 223 -9.10 -1.41 -11.40
C HIS A 223 -9.16 -0.65 -12.73
N ASP A 224 -8.49 0.48 -12.79
CA ASP A 224 -8.51 1.33 -13.97
C ASP A 224 -7.92 0.58 -15.17
N LYS A 225 -6.83 -0.18 -14.96
CA LYS A 225 -6.21 -1.02 -16.01
C LYS A 225 -7.13 -2.15 -16.48
N VAL A 226 -7.82 -2.82 -15.56
CA VAL A 226 -8.81 -3.85 -15.91
C VAL A 226 -9.91 -3.26 -16.78
N ASN A 227 -10.48 -2.12 -16.36
CA ASN A 227 -11.55 -1.46 -17.10
C ASN A 227 -11.09 -1.01 -18.49
N GLU A 228 -9.88 -0.43 -18.61
CA GLU A 228 -9.29 -0.07 -19.89
C GLU A 228 -9.18 -1.29 -20.84
N ARG A 229 -8.72 -2.44 -20.33
CA ARG A 229 -8.58 -3.67 -21.15
C ARG A 229 -9.93 -4.22 -21.59
N LEU A 230 -10.92 -4.22 -20.71
CA LEU A 230 -12.26 -4.71 -21.03
C LEU A 230 -12.96 -3.83 -22.08
N LEU A 231 -12.89 -2.51 -21.93
CA LEU A 231 -13.42 -1.56 -22.93
C LEU A 231 -12.66 -1.68 -24.26
N GLY A 232 -11.35 -1.89 -24.21
CA GLY A 232 -10.52 -2.15 -25.39
C GLY A 232 -10.95 -3.41 -26.13
N MET A 233 -11.19 -4.50 -25.39
CA MET A 233 -11.69 -5.77 -25.90
C MET A 233 -13.05 -5.60 -26.58
N GLU A 234 -14.01 -4.94 -25.92
CA GLU A 234 -15.34 -4.67 -26.48
C GLU A 234 -15.22 -3.85 -27.78
N LYS A 235 -14.43 -2.78 -27.77
CA LYS A 235 -14.24 -1.91 -28.93
C LYS A 235 -13.66 -2.68 -30.12
N GLN A 236 -12.65 -3.51 -29.89
CA GLN A 236 -12.01 -4.33 -30.92
C GLN A 236 -12.97 -5.36 -31.51
N MET A 237 -13.76 -6.04 -30.66
CA MET A 237 -14.80 -6.98 -31.12
C MET A 237 -15.86 -6.27 -31.96
N ARG A 238 -16.35 -5.09 -31.53
CA ARG A 238 -17.32 -4.29 -32.30
C ARG A 238 -16.76 -3.79 -33.63
N GLN A 239 -15.47 -3.53 -33.72
CA GLN A 239 -14.82 -3.10 -34.97
C GLN A 239 -14.77 -4.26 -35.97
N LEU A 240 -14.31 -5.43 -35.54
CA LEU A 240 -14.21 -6.62 -36.40
C LEU A 240 -15.58 -7.11 -36.89
N ILE A 241 -16.63 -7.02 -36.06
CA ILE A 241 -18.01 -7.31 -36.49
C ILE A 241 -18.47 -6.33 -37.59
N ARG A 242 -18.05 -5.06 -37.52
CA ARG A 242 -18.39 -4.06 -38.55
C ARG A 242 -17.62 -4.27 -39.84
N GLU A 243 -16.33 -4.58 -39.75
CA GLU A 243 -15.43 -4.78 -40.90
C GLU A 243 -15.66 -6.13 -41.61
N GLY A 244 -16.11 -7.15 -40.89
CA GLY A 244 -16.52 -8.44 -41.46
C GLY A 244 -17.87 -8.43 -42.20
N GLY A 245 -18.63 -7.33 -42.14
CA GLY A 245 -19.98 -7.16 -42.70
C GLY A 245 -20.09 -7.13 -44.24
N GLY A 246 -19.12 -7.69 -44.96
CA GLY A 246 -19.11 -7.77 -46.43
C GLY A 246 -19.71 -9.04 -47.03
N LYS A 247 -20.11 -10.04 -46.23
CA LYS A 247 -20.75 -11.27 -46.75
C LYS A 247 -22.05 -11.58 -45.98
N LYS A 248 -23.15 -11.57 -46.75
CA LYS A 248 -24.57 -11.82 -46.40
C LYS A 248 -24.81 -12.93 -45.36
N VAL A 249 -25.89 -13.03 -44.58
CA VAL A 249 -27.12 -12.26 -44.22
C VAL A 249 -27.81 -13.13 -43.13
N THR A 250 -28.72 -12.59 -42.31
CA THR A 250 -29.54 -13.22 -41.23
C THR A 250 -28.84 -13.81 -40.00
N ALA A 251 -27.81 -14.64 -40.13
CA ALA A 251 -27.12 -15.21 -38.96
C ALA A 251 -26.37 -14.15 -38.16
N GLU A 252 -25.71 -13.21 -38.85
CA GLU A 252 -25.01 -12.08 -38.24
C GLU A 252 -25.96 -11.08 -37.59
N GLN A 253 -27.13 -10.83 -38.19
CA GLN A 253 -28.17 -9.96 -37.60
C GLN A 253 -28.73 -10.57 -36.31
N THR A 254 -28.94 -11.90 -36.33
CA THR A 254 -29.38 -12.70 -35.18
C THR A 254 -28.29 -12.71 -34.10
N ALA A 255 -27.02 -12.85 -34.50
CA ALA A 255 -25.88 -12.76 -33.61
C ALA A 255 -25.75 -11.36 -32.97
N ARG A 256 -25.90 -10.27 -33.74
CA ARG A 256 -25.90 -8.89 -33.22
C ARG A 256 -27.06 -8.64 -32.25
N THR A 257 -28.23 -9.20 -32.54
CA THR A 257 -29.43 -9.10 -31.67
C THR A 257 -29.23 -9.91 -30.39
N ASN A 258 -28.62 -11.09 -30.47
CA ASN A 258 -28.30 -11.94 -29.33
C ASN A 258 -27.14 -11.39 -28.49
N ILE A 259 -26.11 -10.76 -29.09
CA ILE A 259 -25.08 -9.99 -28.36
C ILE A 259 -25.79 -8.84 -27.65
N ALA A 260 -26.66 -8.08 -28.33
CA ALA A 260 -27.37 -6.96 -27.72
C ALA A 260 -28.34 -7.38 -26.60
N MET A 261 -28.86 -8.61 -26.63
CA MET A 261 -29.68 -9.20 -25.57
C MET A 261 -28.85 -9.82 -24.42
N ALA A 262 -27.67 -10.35 -24.73
CA ALA A 262 -26.75 -10.92 -23.74
C ALA A 262 -25.91 -9.85 -23.04
N LEU A 263 -25.61 -8.73 -23.71
CA LEU A 263 -24.82 -7.63 -23.17
C LEU A 263 -25.45 -7.07 -21.89
N PRO A 264 -26.77 -6.87 -21.75
CA PRO A 264 -27.38 -6.46 -20.48
C PRO A 264 -27.32 -7.52 -19.38
N LYS A 265 -27.22 -8.81 -19.71
CA LYS A 265 -27.00 -9.88 -18.74
C LYS A 265 -25.53 -9.94 -18.32
N PHE A 266 -24.62 -9.81 -19.28
CA PHE A 266 -23.19 -9.68 -19.05
C PHE A 266 -22.87 -8.43 -18.23
N VAL A 267 -23.42 -7.27 -18.60
CA VAL A 267 -23.36 -6.02 -17.83
C VAL A 267 -24.01 -6.22 -16.47
N ARG A 268 -25.10 -6.97 -16.29
CA ARG A 268 -25.63 -7.27 -14.94
C ARG A 268 -24.74 -8.18 -14.11
N GLU A 269 -24.16 -9.22 -14.69
CA GLU A 269 -23.22 -10.10 -13.98
C GLU A 269 -21.91 -9.35 -13.68
N PHE A 270 -21.50 -8.46 -14.58
CA PHE A 270 -20.35 -7.58 -14.44
C PHE A 270 -20.61 -6.48 -13.41
N THR A 271 -21.79 -5.85 -13.41
CA THR A 271 -22.28 -4.94 -12.37
C THR A 271 -22.49 -5.68 -11.06
N ALA A 272 -22.86 -6.96 -11.06
CA ALA A 272 -22.90 -7.77 -9.84
C ALA A 272 -21.49 -8.09 -9.34
N ILE A 273 -20.49 -8.22 -10.21
CA ILE A 273 -19.08 -8.33 -9.83
C ILE A 273 -18.54 -6.97 -9.37
N GLU A 274 -18.90 -5.86 -10.02
CA GLU A 274 -18.57 -4.50 -9.58
C GLU A 274 -19.30 -4.14 -8.28
N GLU A 275 -20.52 -4.62 -8.04
CA GLU A 275 -21.28 -4.46 -6.80
C GLU A 275 -20.75 -5.40 -5.73
N LEU A 276 -20.36 -6.63 -6.07
CA LEU A 276 -19.65 -7.51 -5.15
C LEU A 276 -18.36 -6.82 -4.76
N HIS A 277 -17.61 -6.28 -5.72
CA HIS A 277 -16.35 -5.56 -5.56
C HIS A 277 -16.52 -4.23 -4.84
N ALA A 278 -17.62 -3.51 -5.07
CA ALA A 278 -17.99 -2.26 -4.42
C ALA A 278 -18.54 -2.51 -3.02
N ARG A 279 -19.21 -3.64 -2.76
CA ARG A 279 -19.56 -4.12 -1.42
C ARG A 279 -18.31 -4.56 -0.67
N THR A 280 -17.34 -5.19 -1.33
CA THR A 280 -16.03 -5.38 -0.73
C THR A 280 -15.37 -4.04 -0.45
N LYS A 281 -15.36 -3.09 -1.40
CA LYS A 281 -14.86 -1.71 -1.23
C LYS A 281 -15.55 -0.93 -0.09
N ALA A 282 -16.86 -1.09 0.08
CA ALA A 282 -17.65 -0.47 1.15
C ALA A 282 -17.45 -1.19 2.50
N ALA A 283 -17.09 -2.47 2.50
CA ALA A 283 -16.54 -3.16 3.66
C ALA A 283 -15.05 -2.85 3.91
N TYR A 284 -14.40 -2.05 3.03
CA TYR A 284 -13.00 -1.61 3.08
C TYR A 284 -12.83 -0.09 3.32
N THR A 285 -13.93 0.64 3.56
CA THR A 285 -14.02 2.01 4.11
C THR A 285 -14.64 1.95 5.49
#